data_AF-A0A2N5YZ38-F1
#
_entry.id   AF-A0A2N5YZ38-F1
#
_cell.length_a   1.000
_cell.length_b   1.000
_cell.length_c   1.000
_cell.angle_alpha   90.00
_cell.angle_beta   90.00
_cell.angle_gamma   90.00
#
_symmetry.space_group_name_H-M   'P 1'
#
loop_
_entity.id
_entity.type
_entity.pdbx_description
1 polymer ?
#
loop_
_entity_poly.entity_id
_entity_poly.type
_entity_poly.pdbx_seq_one_letter_code
_entity_poly.pdbx_strand_id
1 'polypeptide(L)'
;MFLPGHSGDFIGGSYVLKSAKTNTKNIPAYIAKKYFFFFENKDNKSLEKSISSNIDIKASTHQNGDYNSFIEDWDIKEKLSKFIFHSSVVFNYFDYQHYFPLWDLELLLFYRNVPYPLRAEKNLYDHTLIEFYFKPLDVYYDDDELSKTKTYIIYQRLKDSLRHFFPWSYVKKRMTQNDWINYSQFCYILENELSQNGFNKLKRYKLFNAVICKWYLYKKGFYNS
;
A
#
# COMPACT_ATOMS: atom_id res chain seq x y z
N MET A 1 -17.96 -19.03 3.62
CA MET A 1 -16.54 -18.90 4.02
C MET A 1 -15.79 -18.25 2.87
N PHE A 2 -14.98 -17.23 3.13
CA PHE A 2 -14.19 -16.51 2.13
C PHE A 2 -12.68 -16.74 2.33
N LEU A 3 -11.96 -16.94 1.23
CA LEU A 3 -10.51 -17.09 1.22
C LEU A 3 -9.90 -16.02 0.32
N PRO A 4 -9.92 -14.75 0.74
CA PRO A 4 -9.50 -13.69 -0.14
C PRO A 4 -7.97 -13.71 -0.28
N GLY A 5 -7.47 -13.54 -1.50
CA GLY A 5 -6.03 -13.54 -1.82
C GLY A 5 -5.27 -12.29 -1.35
N HIS A 6 -5.61 -11.73 -0.18
CA HIS A 6 -5.08 -10.46 0.32
C HIS A 6 -3.55 -10.47 0.30
N SER A 7 -2.97 -9.67 -0.59
CA SER A 7 -1.55 -9.29 -0.61
C SER A 7 -0.56 -10.45 -0.39
N GLY A 8 -0.84 -11.66 -0.86
CA GLY A 8 0.10 -12.79 -0.77
C GLY A 8 1.38 -12.54 -1.60
N ASP A 9 1.26 -11.76 -2.67
CA ASP A 9 2.37 -11.28 -3.46
C ASP A 9 3.31 -10.32 -2.68
N PHE A 10 2.79 -9.68 -1.62
CA PHE A 10 3.57 -8.78 -0.78
C PHE A 10 4.70 -9.52 -0.06
N ILE A 11 4.39 -10.65 0.59
CA ILE A 11 5.42 -11.48 1.24
C ILE A 11 6.40 -12.05 0.21
N GLY A 12 5.91 -12.35 -1.00
CA GLY A 12 6.72 -12.74 -2.16
C GLY A 12 7.66 -11.63 -2.68
N GLY A 13 7.47 -10.38 -2.25
CA GLY A 13 8.39 -9.26 -2.52
C GLY A 13 7.89 -8.23 -3.54
N SER A 14 6.59 -8.21 -3.86
CA SER A 14 6.01 -7.28 -4.85
C SER A 14 6.13 -5.78 -4.48
N TYR A 15 6.38 -5.49 -3.19
CA TYR A 15 6.59 -4.15 -2.64
C TYR A 15 8.04 -3.84 -2.26
N VAL A 16 8.94 -4.83 -2.26
CA VAL A 16 10.34 -4.68 -1.84
C VAL A 16 11.03 -3.55 -2.62
N LEU A 17 10.89 -3.50 -3.95
CA LEU A 17 11.45 -2.41 -4.77
C LEU A 17 10.72 -1.06 -4.60
N LYS A 18 9.43 -1.09 -4.25
CA LYS A 18 8.57 0.11 -4.20
C LYS A 18 8.68 0.84 -2.85
N SER A 19 8.95 0.12 -1.77
CA SER A 19 9.05 0.70 -0.42
C SER A 19 10.36 0.40 0.29
N ALA A 20 10.78 -0.85 0.34
CA ALA A 20 11.94 -1.24 1.13
C ALA A 20 13.29 -0.86 0.47
N LYS A 21 13.35 -0.74 -0.87
CA LYS A 21 14.57 -0.32 -1.57
C LYS A 21 14.85 1.17 -1.37
N THR A 22 15.61 1.50 -0.34
CA THR A 22 16.02 2.87 -0.04
C THR A 22 17.22 2.89 0.91
N ASN A 23 18.11 3.85 0.66
CA ASN A 23 19.31 4.10 1.50
C ASN A 23 19.06 5.18 2.55
N THR A 24 17.78 5.51 2.84
CA THR A 24 17.45 6.50 3.86
C THR A 24 17.88 6.04 5.25
N LYS A 25 18.62 6.91 5.95
CA LYS A 25 18.95 6.72 7.37
C LYS A 25 17.83 7.20 8.29
N ASN A 26 17.02 8.17 7.85
CA ASN A 26 15.87 8.67 8.60
C ASN A 26 14.59 7.96 8.11
N ILE A 27 14.30 6.81 8.72
CA ILE A 27 13.14 5.98 8.41
C ILE A 27 11.82 6.70 8.79
N PRO A 28 11.68 7.31 9.99
CA PRO A 28 10.46 8.02 10.34
C PRO A 28 10.07 9.13 9.36
N ALA A 29 11.02 9.99 8.96
CA ALA A 29 10.76 11.04 7.98
C ALA A 29 10.37 10.48 6.61
N TYR A 30 11.00 9.38 6.18
CA TYR A 30 10.63 8.69 4.94
C TYR A 30 9.18 8.19 4.98
N ILE A 31 8.78 7.52 6.06
CA ILE A 31 7.41 7.00 6.27
C ILE A 31 6.41 8.16 6.32
N ALA A 32 6.69 9.20 7.12
CA ALA A 32 5.84 10.39 7.25
C ALA A 32 5.57 11.02 5.87
N LYS A 33 6.63 11.30 5.10
CA LYS A 33 6.52 11.89 3.76
C LYS A 33 5.76 10.99 2.79
N LYS A 34 5.96 9.68 2.86
CA LYS A 34 5.38 8.72 1.92
C LYS A 34 3.90 8.46 2.17
N TYR A 35 3.52 8.25 3.42
CA TYR A 35 2.18 7.76 3.78
C TYR A 35 1.29 8.83 4.40
N PHE A 36 1.84 9.89 4.98
CA PHE A 36 1.10 10.94 5.70
C PHE A 36 1.13 12.30 4.99
N PHE A 37 1.33 12.32 3.67
CA PHE A 37 1.40 13.56 2.87
C PHE A 37 0.14 14.43 2.92
N PHE A 38 -0.99 13.90 3.43
CA PHE A 38 -2.26 14.60 3.63
C PHE A 38 -2.39 15.23 5.03
N PHE A 39 -1.46 14.93 5.93
CA PHE A 39 -1.46 15.47 7.29
C PHE A 39 -0.90 16.90 7.27
N GLU A 40 -1.79 17.89 7.36
CA GLU A 40 -1.45 19.33 7.35
C GLU A 40 -1.09 19.86 8.75
N ASN A 41 -0.23 19.16 9.50
CA ASN A 41 0.25 19.66 10.79
C ASN A 41 1.61 20.37 10.62
N LYS A 42 1.80 21.49 11.33
CA LYS A 42 3.05 22.27 11.32
C LYS A 42 4.20 21.51 11.98
N ASP A 43 3.91 20.57 12.88
CA ASP A 43 4.92 19.80 13.61
C ASP A 43 5.12 18.39 13.05
N ASN A 44 5.84 18.30 11.93
CA ASN A 44 6.32 17.01 11.41
C ASN A 44 7.17 16.23 12.43
N LYS A 45 7.80 16.90 13.41
CA LYS A 45 8.67 16.22 14.38
C LYS A 45 7.86 15.37 15.35
N SER A 46 6.67 15.81 15.76
CA SER A 46 5.78 15.00 16.60
C SER A 46 5.33 13.72 15.90
N LEU A 47 4.96 13.82 14.62
CA LEU A 47 4.61 12.65 13.80
C LEU A 47 5.79 11.71 13.63
N GLU A 48 6.97 12.23 13.28
CA GLU A 48 8.19 11.43 13.16
C GLU A 48 8.56 10.76 14.49
N LYS A 49 8.39 11.44 15.62
CA LYS A 49 8.61 10.86 16.95
C LYS A 49 7.64 9.72 17.24
N SER A 50 6.35 9.90 16.91
CA SER A 50 5.34 8.85 17.07
C SER A 50 5.63 7.63 16.17
N ILE A 51 6.03 7.86 14.92
CA ILE A 51 6.48 6.78 14.03
C ILE A 51 7.70 6.08 14.63
N SER A 52 8.70 6.85 15.09
CA SER A 52 9.92 6.32 15.69
C SER A 52 9.66 5.50 16.95
N SER A 53 8.66 5.84 17.77
CA SER A 53 8.33 5.06 18.96
C SER A 53 7.65 3.73 18.64
N ASN A 54 7.05 3.60 17.45
CA ASN A 54 6.36 2.39 16.99
C ASN A 54 7.25 1.48 16.14
N ILE A 55 8.42 1.95 15.70
CA ILE A 55 9.40 1.13 15.00
C ILE A 55 10.31 0.49 16.06
N ASP A 56 10.25 -0.84 16.15
CA ASP A 56 11.19 -1.59 16.98
C ASP A 56 12.55 -1.71 16.26
N ILE A 57 13.39 -0.69 16.41
CA ILE A 57 14.74 -0.66 15.84
C ILE A 57 15.65 -1.73 16.50
N LYS A 58 15.25 -2.28 17.66
CA LYS A 58 16.02 -3.32 18.37
C LYS A 58 15.78 -4.72 17.83
N ALA A 59 14.71 -4.93 17.05
CA ALA A 59 14.55 -6.16 16.30
C ALA A 59 15.68 -6.24 15.26
N SER A 60 16.50 -7.28 15.38
CA SER A 60 17.65 -7.57 14.52
C SER A 60 17.21 -7.90 13.09
N THR A 61 16.78 -6.90 12.34
CA THR A 61 16.50 -7.05 10.92
C THR A 61 17.69 -6.55 10.12
N HIS A 62 18.35 -7.49 9.43
CA HIS A 62 19.48 -7.20 8.57
C HIS A 62 19.10 -6.14 7.52
N GLN A 63 19.82 -5.02 7.52
CA GLN A 63 19.98 -4.24 6.29
C GLN A 63 20.82 -5.08 5.34
N ASN A 64 20.31 -5.30 4.14
CA ASN A 64 21.03 -6.06 3.13
C ASN A 64 21.16 -5.17 1.89
N GLY A 65 22.31 -4.51 1.77
CA GLY A 65 22.55 -3.53 0.73
C GLY A 65 21.52 -2.40 0.74
N ASP A 66 20.85 -2.19 -0.39
CA ASP A 66 19.89 -1.10 -0.57
C ASP A 66 18.50 -1.36 0.03
N TYR A 67 18.28 -2.49 0.72
CA TYR A 67 16.98 -2.88 1.25
C TYR A 67 16.88 -2.67 2.75
N ASN A 68 15.86 -1.90 3.14
CA ASN A 68 15.56 -1.54 4.51
C ASN A 68 14.36 -2.34 5.02
N SER A 69 14.65 -3.41 5.75
CA SER A 69 13.69 -4.35 6.36
C SER A 69 12.75 -3.68 7.37
N PHE A 70 13.16 -2.60 8.04
CA PHE A 70 12.29 -1.89 8.98
C PHE A 70 11.10 -1.21 8.27
N ILE A 71 11.29 -0.76 7.02
CA ILE A 71 10.20 -0.19 6.23
C ILE A 71 9.20 -1.26 5.83
N GLU A 72 9.67 -2.45 5.46
CA GLU A 72 8.82 -3.60 5.16
C GLU A 72 8.05 -4.06 6.41
N ASP A 73 8.71 -4.18 7.55
CA ASP A 73 8.09 -4.53 8.83
C ASP A 73 7.01 -3.50 9.24
N TRP A 74 7.30 -2.21 9.08
CA TRP A 74 6.32 -1.15 9.29
C TRP A 74 5.15 -1.26 8.32
N ASP A 75 5.40 -1.49 7.02
CA ASP A 75 4.34 -1.69 6.02
C ASP A 75 3.42 -2.86 6.41
N ILE A 76 3.96 -3.96 6.92
CA ILE A 76 3.17 -5.12 7.38
C ILE A 76 2.33 -4.74 8.62
N LYS A 77 2.99 -4.21 9.66
CA LYS A 77 2.38 -3.94 10.96
C LYS A 77 1.40 -2.79 10.97
N GLU A 78 1.60 -1.77 10.13
CA GLU A 78 0.81 -0.53 10.16
C GLU A 78 -0.10 -0.41 8.95
N LYS A 79 0.42 -0.65 7.75
CA LYS A 79 -0.36 -0.45 6.52
C LYS A 79 -1.21 -1.67 6.19
N LEU A 80 -0.63 -2.87 6.13
CA LEU A 80 -1.36 -4.07 5.75
C LEU A 80 -2.36 -4.46 6.83
N SER A 81 -1.93 -4.57 8.09
CA SER A 81 -2.80 -4.99 9.20
C SER A 81 -4.02 -4.06 9.37
N LYS A 82 -3.81 -2.73 9.38
CA LYS A 82 -4.85 -1.75 9.75
C LYS A 82 -5.74 -1.34 8.59
N PHE A 83 -5.29 -1.46 7.34
CA PHE A 83 -6.09 -1.06 6.18
C PHE A 83 -6.48 -2.24 5.31
N ILE A 84 -5.51 -3.08 4.92
CA ILE A 84 -5.76 -4.15 3.96
C ILE A 84 -6.50 -5.31 4.64
N PHE A 85 -5.94 -5.84 5.72
CA PHE A 85 -6.59 -6.91 6.49
C PHE A 85 -7.85 -6.44 7.18
N HIS A 86 -7.86 -5.22 7.75
CA HIS A 86 -9.07 -4.72 8.39
C HIS A 86 -10.27 -4.61 7.44
N SER A 87 -10.05 -4.43 6.14
CA SER A 87 -11.15 -4.42 5.16
C SER A 87 -11.96 -5.72 5.11
N SER A 88 -11.36 -6.84 5.51
CA SER A 88 -12.01 -8.16 5.58
C SER A 88 -13.03 -8.30 6.72
N VAL A 89 -13.03 -7.38 7.70
CA VAL A 89 -14.00 -7.38 8.81
C VAL A 89 -15.44 -7.29 8.28
N VAL A 90 -15.62 -6.77 7.06
CA VAL A 90 -16.90 -6.81 6.35
C VAL A 90 -17.50 -8.22 6.25
N PHE A 91 -16.67 -9.27 6.09
CA PHE A 91 -17.18 -10.64 6.03
C PHE A 91 -17.80 -11.04 7.36
N ASN A 92 -17.11 -10.75 8.48
CA ASN A 92 -17.63 -11.04 9.82
C ASN A 92 -18.90 -10.23 10.12
N TYR A 93 -18.99 -8.98 9.65
CA TYR A 93 -20.18 -8.16 9.81
C TYR A 93 -21.43 -8.78 9.16
N PHE A 94 -21.25 -9.51 8.06
CA PHE A 94 -22.31 -10.26 7.37
C PHE A 94 -22.35 -11.74 7.79
N ASP A 95 -21.85 -12.07 8.99
CA ASP A 95 -21.85 -13.42 9.57
C ASP A 95 -21.08 -14.49 8.75
N TYR A 96 -20.14 -14.06 7.90
CA TYR A 96 -19.26 -14.94 7.17
C TYR A 96 -17.89 -15.08 7.83
N GLN A 97 -17.37 -16.31 7.84
CA GLN A 97 -15.98 -16.59 8.17
C GLN A 97 -15.05 -16.26 7.01
N HIS A 98 -13.82 -15.84 7.34
CA HIS A 98 -12.75 -15.65 6.37
C HIS A 98 -11.38 -16.06 6.93
N TYR A 99 -10.46 -16.43 6.05
CA TYR A 99 -9.08 -16.82 6.41
C TYR A 99 -8.07 -16.22 5.43
N PHE A 100 -6.81 -16.12 5.87
CA PHE A 100 -5.70 -15.62 5.03
C PHE A 100 -4.61 -16.69 4.87
N PRO A 101 -4.82 -17.70 4.00
CA PRO A 101 -3.85 -18.79 3.84
C PRO A 101 -2.45 -18.32 3.43
N LEU A 102 -2.38 -17.26 2.61
CA LEU A 102 -1.12 -16.68 2.14
C LEU A 102 -0.39 -15.84 3.21
N TRP A 103 -0.91 -15.79 4.43
CA TRP A 103 -0.33 -15.08 5.58
C TRP A 103 -0.14 -16.00 6.78
N ASP A 104 -0.04 -17.30 6.51
CA ASP A 104 0.40 -18.26 7.51
C ASP A 104 1.80 -17.90 8.07
N LEU A 105 2.02 -18.22 9.34
CA LEU A 105 3.24 -17.88 10.05
C LEU A 105 4.47 -18.57 9.46
N GLU A 106 4.35 -19.83 9.05
CA GLU A 106 5.44 -20.58 8.42
C GLU A 106 5.86 -19.92 7.10
N LEU A 107 4.88 -19.54 6.28
CA LEU A 107 5.13 -18.87 5.00
C LEU A 107 5.78 -17.49 5.20
N LEU A 108 5.32 -16.73 6.19
CA LEU A 108 5.93 -15.45 6.58
C LEU A 108 7.38 -15.62 7.03
N LEU A 109 7.65 -16.60 7.89
CA LEU A 109 8.99 -16.88 8.40
C LEU A 109 9.93 -17.38 7.30
N PHE A 110 9.42 -18.18 6.36
CA PHE A 110 10.16 -18.57 5.16
C PHE A 110 10.60 -17.35 4.36
N TYR A 111 9.66 -16.50 3.92
CA TYR A 111 9.98 -15.33 3.09
C TYR A 111 10.81 -14.28 3.82
N ARG A 112 10.73 -14.19 5.14
CA ARG A 112 11.61 -13.33 5.93
C ARG A 112 13.10 -13.70 5.78
N ASN A 113 13.39 -14.97 5.55
CA ASN A 113 14.75 -15.50 5.43
C ASN A 113 15.22 -15.63 3.97
N VAL A 114 14.33 -15.47 2.98
CA VAL A 114 14.71 -15.52 1.56
C VAL A 114 15.58 -14.29 1.21
N PRO A 115 16.75 -14.47 0.58
CA PRO A 115 17.58 -13.37 0.11
C PRO A 115 16.83 -12.38 -0.79
N TYR A 116 17.07 -11.07 -0.59
CA TYR A 116 16.39 -10.04 -1.37
C TYR A 116 16.49 -10.20 -2.89
N PRO A 117 17.60 -10.65 -3.50
CA PRO A 117 17.63 -10.88 -4.95
C PRO A 117 16.58 -11.89 -5.45
N LEU A 118 16.24 -12.89 -4.62
CA LEU A 118 15.22 -13.89 -4.93
C LEU A 118 13.80 -13.40 -4.62
N ARG A 119 13.62 -12.44 -3.71
CA ARG A 119 12.32 -11.79 -3.43
C ARG A 119 12.02 -10.63 -4.38
N ALA A 120 13.05 -9.97 -4.89
CA ALA A 120 12.90 -8.80 -5.74
C ALA A 120 12.03 -9.15 -6.96
N GLU A 121 11.05 -8.28 -7.23
CA GLU A 121 10.09 -8.48 -8.33
C GLU A 121 9.32 -9.81 -8.27
N LYS A 122 9.20 -10.41 -7.09
CA LYS A 122 8.54 -11.71 -6.86
C LYS A 122 9.24 -12.87 -7.56
N ASN A 123 10.54 -12.81 -7.82
CA ASN A 123 11.25 -13.82 -8.62
C ASN A 123 10.98 -15.27 -8.15
N LEU A 124 11.28 -15.58 -6.88
CA LEU A 124 11.03 -16.92 -6.32
C LEU A 124 9.53 -17.25 -6.25
N TYR A 125 8.71 -16.26 -5.89
CA TYR A 125 7.26 -16.44 -5.71
C TYR A 125 6.58 -16.79 -7.03
N ASP A 126 6.83 -16.00 -8.09
CA ASP A 126 6.27 -16.23 -9.42
C ASP A 126 6.82 -17.52 -10.03
N HIS A 127 8.13 -17.79 -9.92
CA HIS A 127 8.71 -19.05 -10.40
C HIS A 127 8.05 -20.26 -9.73
N THR A 128 7.85 -20.20 -8.40
CA THR A 128 7.21 -21.29 -7.66
C THR A 128 5.77 -21.52 -8.12
N LEU A 129 4.97 -20.45 -8.23
CA LEU A 129 3.59 -20.55 -8.69
C LEU A 129 3.50 -21.07 -10.12
N ILE A 130 4.33 -20.57 -11.03
CA ILE A 130 4.29 -20.96 -12.45
C ILE A 130 4.69 -22.42 -12.62
N GLU A 131 5.87 -22.82 -12.14
CA GLU A 131 6.44 -24.13 -12.45
C GLU A 131 5.79 -25.27 -11.66
N PHE A 132 5.39 -25.02 -10.41
CA PHE A 132 4.94 -26.09 -9.51
C PHE A 132 3.42 -26.13 -9.32
N TYR A 133 2.69 -25.06 -9.66
CA TYR A 133 1.24 -25.02 -9.52
C TYR A 133 0.54 -24.77 -10.85
N PHE A 134 0.82 -23.66 -11.53
CA PHE A 134 0.01 -23.23 -12.67
C PHE A 134 0.22 -24.10 -13.90
N LYS A 135 1.47 -24.42 -14.25
CA LYS A 135 1.77 -25.35 -15.36
C LYS A 135 1.27 -26.77 -15.08
N PRO A 136 1.54 -27.38 -13.89
CA PRO A 136 1.03 -28.73 -13.61
C PRO A 136 -0.49 -28.83 -13.55
N LEU A 137 -1.19 -27.75 -13.17
CA LEU A 137 -2.65 -27.70 -13.10
C LEU A 137 -3.31 -27.24 -14.41
N ASP A 138 -2.53 -26.95 -15.46
CA ASP A 138 -3.01 -26.44 -16.74
C ASP A 138 -3.84 -25.14 -16.62
N VAL A 139 -3.39 -24.24 -15.73
CA VAL A 139 -4.00 -22.92 -15.49
C VAL A 139 -3.02 -21.78 -15.75
N TYR A 140 -1.94 -22.05 -16.49
CA TYR A 140 -0.98 -21.04 -16.92
C TYR A 140 -1.30 -20.60 -18.36
N TYR A 141 -1.87 -19.41 -18.51
CA TYR A 141 -2.42 -18.96 -19.80
C TYR A 141 -1.47 -18.09 -20.62
N ASP A 142 -0.57 -17.31 -20.00
CA ASP A 142 0.43 -16.48 -20.71
C ASP A 142 1.56 -15.99 -19.78
N ASP A 143 2.73 -15.71 -20.35
CA ASP A 143 3.91 -15.15 -19.65
C ASP A 143 3.67 -13.71 -19.15
N ASP A 144 2.73 -13.00 -19.76
CA ASP A 144 2.34 -11.62 -19.42
C ASP A 144 1.42 -11.52 -18.17
N GLU A 145 0.90 -12.64 -17.65
CA GLU A 145 -0.06 -12.64 -16.53
C GLU A 145 0.61 -12.25 -15.20
N LEU A 146 1.79 -12.82 -14.93
CA LEU A 146 2.53 -12.58 -13.67
C LEU A 146 3.74 -11.67 -13.85
N SER A 147 4.36 -11.69 -15.04
CA SER A 147 5.59 -10.96 -15.33
C SER A 147 5.33 -9.92 -16.40
N LYS A 148 5.70 -8.67 -16.13
CA LYS A 148 5.62 -7.60 -17.14
C LYS A 148 6.95 -7.50 -17.82
N THR A 149 6.96 -7.54 -19.16
CA THR A 149 8.19 -7.36 -19.93
C THR A 149 8.88 -6.04 -19.55
N LYS A 150 10.23 -6.02 -19.55
CA LYS A 150 11.00 -4.80 -19.23
C LYS A 150 10.58 -3.60 -20.09
N THR A 151 10.25 -3.84 -21.36
CA THR A 151 9.71 -2.85 -22.30
C THR A 151 8.39 -2.26 -21.80
N TYR A 152 7.46 -3.07 -21.33
CA TYR A 152 6.20 -2.63 -20.73
C TYR A 152 6.44 -1.80 -19.46
N ILE A 153 7.39 -2.20 -18.60
CA ILE A 153 7.75 -1.42 -17.40
C ILE A 153 8.27 -0.03 -17.79
N ILE A 154 9.13 0.07 -18.80
CA ILE A 154 9.65 1.35 -19.32
C ILE A 154 8.50 2.19 -19.90
N TYR A 155 7.64 1.58 -20.73
CA TYR A 155 6.45 2.23 -21.28
C TYR A 155 5.54 2.79 -20.18
N GLN A 156 5.28 2.01 -19.13
CA GLN A 156 4.49 2.45 -17.98
C GLN A 156 5.15 3.62 -17.25
N ARG A 157 6.46 3.60 -17.01
CA ARG A 157 7.17 4.72 -16.37
C ARG A 157 7.07 6.00 -17.20
N LEU A 158 7.23 5.90 -18.51
CA LEU A 158 7.05 7.04 -19.43
C LEU A 158 5.61 7.55 -19.39
N LYS A 159 4.63 6.65 -19.48
CA LYS A 159 3.21 6.98 -19.38
C LYS A 159 2.84 7.63 -18.05
N ASP A 160 3.37 7.15 -16.93
CA ASP A 160 3.15 7.71 -15.59
C ASP A 160 3.82 9.09 -15.44
N SER A 161 4.98 9.29 -16.05
CA SER A 161 5.63 10.61 -16.13
C SER A 161 4.76 11.59 -16.92
N LEU A 162 4.29 11.18 -18.12
CA LEU A 162 3.41 11.98 -18.98
C LEU A 162 2.04 12.26 -18.34
N ARG A 163 1.55 11.36 -17.48
CA ARG A 163 0.28 11.53 -16.75
C ARG A 163 0.26 12.79 -15.86
N HIS A 164 1.42 13.29 -15.44
CA HIS A 164 1.51 14.53 -14.66
C HIS A 164 1.22 15.78 -15.50
N PHE A 165 1.42 15.71 -16.82
CA PHE A 165 1.13 16.79 -17.76
C PHE A 165 -0.31 16.75 -18.30
N PHE A 166 -1.02 15.62 -18.13
CA PHE A 166 -2.42 15.53 -18.55
C PHE A 166 -3.33 16.43 -17.70
N PRO A 167 -4.24 17.20 -18.34
CA PRO A 167 -5.20 18.02 -17.61
C PRO A 167 -5.99 17.20 -16.60
N TRP A 168 -6.06 17.69 -15.37
CA TRP A 168 -6.69 16.92 -14.30
C TRP A 168 -8.16 16.62 -14.57
N SER A 169 -8.90 17.55 -15.17
CA SER A 169 -10.32 17.37 -15.51
C SER A 169 -10.56 16.08 -16.29
N TYR A 170 -9.65 15.71 -17.19
CA TYR A 170 -9.74 14.47 -17.96
C TYR A 170 -9.50 13.22 -17.09
N VAL A 171 -8.47 13.25 -16.25
CA VAL A 171 -8.17 12.13 -15.34
C VAL A 171 -9.32 11.94 -14.35
N LYS A 172 -9.90 13.03 -13.82
CA LYS A 172 -11.07 13.00 -12.94
C LYS A 172 -12.27 12.38 -13.65
N LYS A 173 -12.59 12.85 -14.86
CA LYS A 173 -13.69 12.32 -15.69
C LYS A 173 -13.54 10.81 -15.87
N ARG A 174 -12.34 10.33 -16.21
CA ARG A 174 -12.06 8.90 -16.36
C ARG A 174 -12.20 8.13 -15.05
N MET A 175 -11.76 8.69 -13.92
CA MET A 175 -11.92 8.05 -12.60
C MET A 175 -13.39 7.95 -12.20
N THR A 176 -14.19 8.99 -12.43
CA THR A 176 -15.62 9.00 -12.09
C THR A 176 -16.47 8.17 -13.05
N GLN A 177 -16.05 8.00 -14.31
CA GLN A 177 -16.76 7.17 -15.29
C GLN A 177 -16.85 5.70 -14.86
N ASN A 178 -15.86 5.20 -14.12
CA ASN A 178 -15.79 3.82 -13.66
C ASN A 178 -15.97 3.72 -12.13
N ASP A 179 -16.64 4.70 -11.51
CA ASP A 179 -16.84 4.76 -10.06
C ASP A 179 -18.11 3.99 -9.64
N TRP A 180 -18.09 2.68 -9.83
CA TRP A 180 -19.23 1.80 -9.52
C TRP A 180 -19.57 1.74 -8.02
N ILE A 181 -18.60 2.00 -7.13
CA ILE A 181 -18.80 2.09 -5.67
C ILE A 181 -19.32 3.48 -5.27
N ASN A 182 -19.40 4.43 -6.20
CA ASN A 182 -19.81 5.82 -5.96
C ASN A 182 -18.89 6.56 -4.95
N TYR A 183 -17.61 6.19 -4.93
CA TYR A 183 -16.59 6.69 -4.03
C TYR A 183 -16.43 8.21 -4.12
N SER A 184 -16.60 8.77 -5.32
CA SER A 184 -16.53 10.20 -5.60
C SER A 184 -17.63 10.99 -4.88
N GLN A 185 -18.85 10.47 -4.83
CA GLN A 185 -19.96 11.12 -4.13
C GLN A 185 -19.75 11.08 -2.61
N PHE A 186 -19.29 9.94 -2.08
CA PHE A 186 -18.94 9.84 -0.67
C PHE A 186 -17.86 10.86 -0.30
N CYS A 187 -16.75 10.92 -1.03
CA CYS A 187 -15.70 11.88 -0.76
C CYS A 187 -16.15 13.34 -0.91
N TYR A 188 -17.04 13.64 -1.85
CA TYR A 188 -17.61 14.98 -2.00
C TYR A 188 -18.33 15.44 -0.73
N ILE A 189 -19.13 14.56 -0.11
CA ILE A 189 -19.82 14.85 1.16
C ILE A 189 -18.80 15.15 2.27
N LEU A 190 -17.78 14.30 2.41
CA LEU A 190 -16.73 14.47 3.44
C LEU A 190 -15.92 15.76 3.23
N GLU A 191 -15.57 16.11 1.99
CA GLU A 191 -14.86 17.35 1.67
C GLU A 191 -15.70 18.60 1.95
N ASN A 192 -17.00 18.56 1.66
CA ASN A 192 -17.89 19.68 1.94
C ASN A 192 -17.97 19.95 3.44
N GLU A 193 -18.10 18.91 4.25
CA GLU A 193 -18.10 19.04 5.71
C GLU A 193 -16.78 19.62 6.23
N LEU A 194 -15.63 19.11 5.74
CA LEU A 194 -14.32 19.67 6.07
C LEU A 194 -14.23 21.17 5.69
N SER A 195 -14.73 21.54 4.51
CA SER A 195 -14.71 22.92 4.01
C SER A 195 -15.58 23.86 4.86
N GLN A 196 -16.76 23.39 5.29
CA GLN A 196 -17.64 24.14 6.21
C GLN A 196 -16.98 24.40 7.58
N ASN A 197 -16.05 23.53 7.98
CA ASN A 197 -15.29 23.65 9.22
C ASN A 197 -13.91 24.34 9.03
N GLY A 198 -13.72 25.07 7.92
CA GLY A 198 -12.53 25.90 7.70
C GLY A 198 -11.29 25.15 7.20
N PHE A 199 -11.41 23.87 6.86
CA PHE A 199 -10.29 23.12 6.29
C PHE A 199 -10.17 23.34 4.79
N ASN A 200 -8.94 23.59 4.34
CA ASN A 200 -8.64 23.66 2.92
C ASN A 200 -8.85 22.30 2.24
N LYS A 201 -9.36 22.33 1.01
CA LYS A 201 -9.40 21.15 0.15
C LYS A 201 -7.98 20.65 -0.12
N LEU A 202 -7.80 19.33 -0.13
CA LEU A 202 -6.52 18.73 -0.42
C LEU A 202 -6.09 19.11 -1.86
N LYS A 203 -4.97 19.83 -1.99
CA LYS A 203 -4.40 20.20 -3.32
C LYS A 203 -4.12 18.97 -4.18
N ARG A 204 -3.81 17.83 -3.53
CA ARG A 204 -3.64 16.51 -4.13
C ARG A 204 -4.88 15.62 -3.88
N TYR A 205 -6.09 16.10 -4.19
CA TYR A 205 -7.37 15.39 -4.07
C TYR A 205 -7.44 14.01 -4.79
N LYS A 206 -6.35 13.50 -5.40
CA LYS A 206 -6.30 12.32 -6.27
C LYS A 206 -6.31 10.96 -5.56
N LEU A 207 -6.48 10.95 -4.25
CA LEU A 207 -6.61 9.72 -3.50
C LEU A 207 -7.82 9.90 -2.61
N PHE A 208 -8.96 9.33 -3.00
CA PHE A 208 -10.17 9.34 -2.20
C PHE A 208 -9.89 8.91 -0.74
N ASN A 209 -8.98 7.95 -0.57
CA ASN A 209 -8.46 7.53 0.73
C ASN A 209 -7.87 8.69 1.55
N ALA A 210 -7.17 9.65 0.93
CA ALA A 210 -6.61 10.80 1.63
C ALA A 210 -7.70 11.75 2.16
N VAL A 211 -8.79 11.94 1.41
CA VAL A 211 -9.97 12.69 1.88
C VAL A 211 -10.58 11.99 3.09
N ILE A 212 -10.79 10.67 3.00
CA ILE A 212 -11.34 9.87 4.08
C ILE A 212 -10.45 9.95 5.33
N CYS A 213 -9.13 9.77 5.18
CA CYS A 213 -8.19 9.89 6.29
C CYS A 213 -8.23 11.28 6.93
N LYS A 214 -8.19 12.37 6.14
CA LYS A 214 -8.28 13.75 6.66
C LYS A 214 -9.58 13.97 7.42
N TRP A 215 -10.71 13.50 6.89
CA TRP A 215 -12.01 13.61 7.54
C TRP A 215 -12.06 12.84 8.87
N TYR A 216 -11.54 11.61 8.93
CA TYR A 216 -11.47 10.85 10.18
C TYR A 216 -10.61 11.52 11.24
N LEU A 217 -9.46 12.08 10.85
CA LEU A 217 -8.60 12.81 11.78
C LEU A 217 -9.32 14.04 12.36
N TYR A 218 -10.05 14.78 11.52
CA TYR A 218 -10.93 15.86 11.97
C TYR A 218 -11.99 15.39 12.96
N LYS A 219 -12.73 14.32 12.63
CA LYS A 219 -13.76 13.76 13.52
C LYS A 219 -13.21 13.25 14.85
N LYS A 220 -11.95 12.83 14.89
CA LYS A 220 -11.25 12.40 16.11
C LYS A 220 -10.57 13.56 16.86
N GLY A 221 -10.72 14.80 16.40
CA GLY A 221 -10.22 15.99 17.10
C GLY A 221 -8.73 16.29 16.91
N PHE A 222 -8.03 15.60 15.99
CA PHE A 222 -6.58 15.75 15.80
C PHE A 222 -6.13 17.11 15.26
N TYR A 223 -7.06 17.94 14.78
CA TYR A 223 -6.77 19.30 14.31
C TYR A 223 -7.17 20.39 15.29
N ASN A 224 -7.81 20.04 16.42
CA ASN A 224 -8.31 20.97 17.43
C ASN A 224 -7.37 21.11 18.63
N SER A 225 -6.16 20.54 18.54
CA SER A 225 -5.11 20.51 19.57
C SER A 225 -3.93 21.39 19.20
#